data_AF-A0A2W6XM66-F1
#
_entry.id   AF-A0A2W6XM66-F1
#
_cell.length_a   1.000
_cell.length_b   1.000
_cell.length_c   1.000
_cell.angle_alpha   90.00
_cell.angle_beta   90.00
_cell.angle_gamma   90.00
#
_symmetry.space_group_name_H-M   'P 1'
#
loop_
_entity.id
_entity.type
_entity.pdbx_description
1 polymer ?
#
loop_
_entity_poly.entity_id
_entity_poly.type
_entity_poly.pdbx_seq_one_letter_code
_entity_poly.pdbx_strand_id
1 'polypeptide(L)'
;MNTLKCGHISRSKGKANYFVNDLNSLLYIIIPIFNYVNLNSSKYHHFVSFAKAVELKRENKKLSDDKKLEIIKLQKEMQNMSGK
;
A
#
# COMPACT_ATOMS: atom_id res chain seq x y z
N MET A 1 9.96 11.36 -18.32
CA MET A 1 10.86 11.18 -17.15
C MET A 1 10.08 10.39 -16.11
N ASN A 2 10.55 9.21 -15.68
CA ASN A 2 9.86 8.40 -14.65
C ASN A 2 10.40 8.81 -13.26
N THR A 3 9.68 9.69 -12.56
CA THR A 3 10.11 10.27 -11.27
C THR A 3 10.26 9.22 -10.16
N LEU A 4 9.37 8.22 -10.12
CA LEU A 4 9.37 7.20 -9.06
C LEU A 4 10.26 5.99 -9.40
N LYS A 5 10.64 5.81 -10.67
CA LYS A 5 11.47 4.69 -11.16
C LYS A 5 10.93 3.29 -10.82
N CYS A 6 9.65 3.17 -10.51
CA CYS A 6 8.95 1.91 -10.24
C CYS A 6 7.60 1.89 -10.97
N GLY A 7 6.78 0.86 -10.71
CA GLY A 7 5.39 0.79 -11.18
C GLY A 7 5.21 0.63 -12.69
N HIS A 8 3.95 0.61 -13.12
CA HIS A 8 3.56 0.54 -14.52
C HIS A 8 2.26 1.29 -14.77
N ILE A 9 2.04 1.70 -16.02
CA ILE A 9 0.79 2.34 -16.45
C ILE A 9 -0.09 1.31 -17.15
N SER A 10 -1.35 1.24 -16.76
CA SER A 10 -2.40 0.51 -17.49
C SER A 10 -3.45 1.50 -17.98
N ARG A 11 -3.85 1.36 -19.25
CA ARG A 11 -4.79 2.27 -19.92
C ARG A 11 -6.04 1.50 -20.33
N SER A 12 -7.21 2.04 -20.01
CA SER A 12 -8.50 1.46 -20.38
C SER A 12 -9.61 2.50 -20.40
N LYS A 13 -10.50 2.43 -21.39
CA LYS A 13 -11.70 3.30 -21.52
C LYS A 13 -11.42 4.79 -21.30
N GLY A 14 -10.38 5.32 -21.93
CA GLY A 14 -9.99 6.73 -21.82
C GLY A 14 -9.36 7.13 -20.47
N LYS A 15 -9.05 6.16 -19.60
CA LYS A 15 -8.38 6.38 -18.31
C LYS A 15 -7.00 5.74 -18.30
N ALA A 16 -6.08 6.34 -17.54
CA ALA A 16 -4.78 5.76 -17.24
C ALA A 16 -4.63 5.60 -15.73
N ASN A 17 -4.25 4.41 -15.29
CA ASN A 17 -3.94 4.09 -13.90
C ASN A 17 -2.45 3.82 -13.78
N TYR A 18 -1.81 4.37 -12.75
CA TYR A 18 -0.44 4.06 -12.40
C TYR A 18 -0.44 3.12 -11.20
N PHE A 19 0.13 1.93 -11.38
CA PHE A 19 0.12 0.86 -10.39
C PHE A 19 1.53 0.58 -9.87
N VAL A 20 1.66 0.43 -8.55
CA VAL A 20 2.87 -0.06 -7.88
C VAL A 20 2.44 -1.22 -6.99
N ASN A 21 2.77 -2.44 -7.41
CA ASN A 21 2.24 -3.67 -6.80
C ASN A 21 3.34 -4.59 -6.26
N ASP A 22 4.59 -4.40 -6.67
CA ASP A 22 5.71 -5.22 -6.19
C ASP A 22 6.13 -4.78 -4.78
N LEU A 23 6.46 -5.78 -3.96
CA LEU A 23 6.74 -5.57 -2.53
C LEU A 23 7.94 -4.65 -2.30
N ASN A 24 8.98 -4.75 -3.12
CA ASN A 24 10.19 -3.94 -2.97
C ASN A 24 9.91 -2.46 -3.21
N SER A 25 9.18 -2.12 -4.28
CA SER A 25 8.81 -0.73 -4.55
C SER A 25 7.89 -0.17 -3.48
N LEU A 26 6.98 -0.99 -2.93
CA LEU A 26 6.14 -0.55 -1.81
C LEU A 26 6.95 -0.24 -0.56
N LEU A 27 7.85 -1.15 -0.15
CA LEU A 27 8.70 -1.01 1.04
C LEU A 27 9.73 0.12 0.93
N TYR A 28 10.41 0.22 -0.22
CA TYR A 28 11.61 1.05 -0.34
C TYR A 28 11.41 2.35 -1.13
N ILE A 29 10.23 2.56 -1.73
CA ILE A 29 9.92 3.79 -2.47
C ILE A 29 8.64 4.42 -1.93
N ILE A 30 7.52 3.71 -1.99
CA ILE A 30 6.20 4.30 -1.70
C ILE A 30 6.03 4.65 -0.22
N ILE A 31 6.30 3.71 0.69
CA ILE A 31 6.19 3.96 2.13
C ILE A 31 7.13 5.11 2.57
N PRO A 32 8.42 5.12 2.20
CA PRO A 32 9.32 6.24 2.53
C PRO A 32 8.83 7.60 2.04
N ILE A 33 8.27 7.69 0.84
CA ILE A 33 7.75 8.96 0.30
C ILE A 33 6.61 9.49 1.19
N PHE A 34 5.64 8.65 1.56
CA PHE A 34 4.50 9.09 2.35
C PHE A 34 4.78 9.20 3.85
N ASN A 35 5.89 8.63 4.34
CA ASN A 35 6.44 8.91 5.67
C ASN A 35 7.16 10.26 5.71
N TYR A 36 7.78 10.68 4.61
CA TYR A 36 8.45 11.98 4.50
C TYR A 36 7.44 13.11 4.22
N VAL A 37 6.48 12.85 3.31
CA VAL A 37 5.39 13.78 2.96
C VAL A 37 4.06 13.16 3.37
N ASN A 38 3.60 13.53 4.55
CA ASN A 38 2.35 13.02 5.10
C ASN A 38 1.14 13.40 4.25
N LEU A 39 0.17 12.49 4.19
CA LEU A 39 -1.16 12.78 3.66
C LEU A 39 -1.94 13.61 4.68
N ASN A 40 -2.53 14.73 4.25
CA ASN A 40 -3.27 15.64 5.13
C ASN A 40 -4.80 15.41 5.12
N SER A 41 -5.23 14.20 4.76
CA SER A 41 -6.66 13.82 4.69
C SER A 41 -6.93 12.52 5.45
N SER A 42 -8.20 12.10 5.54
CA SER A 42 -8.58 10.80 6.09
C SER A 42 -7.90 9.61 5.37
N LYS A 43 -7.32 9.84 4.18
CA LYS A 43 -6.51 8.85 3.48
C LYS A 43 -5.22 8.50 4.22
N TYR A 44 -4.74 9.36 5.12
CA TYR A 44 -3.60 9.07 5.98
C TYR A 44 -3.80 7.80 6.81
N HIS A 45 -4.97 7.63 7.43
CA HIS A 45 -5.25 6.45 8.24
C HIS A 45 -5.24 5.16 7.40
N HIS A 46 -5.72 5.24 6.16
CA HIS A 46 -5.61 4.12 5.21
C HIS A 46 -4.15 3.80 4.88
N PHE A 47 -3.32 4.83 4.68
CA PHE A 47 -1.89 4.66 4.43
C PHE A 47 -1.19 4.00 5.62
N VAL A 48 -1.49 4.38 6.85
CA VAL A 48 -0.89 3.76 8.05
C VAL A 48 -1.20 2.25 8.13
N SER A 49 -2.47 1.87 7.98
CA SER A 49 -2.86 0.45 7.97
C SER A 49 -2.24 -0.30 6.78
N PHE A 50 -2.17 0.34 5.61
CA PHE A 50 -1.52 -0.21 4.42
C PHE A 50 -0.03 -0.46 4.64
N ALA A 51 0.71 0.54 5.14
CA ALA A 51 2.15 0.43 5.37
C ALA A 51 2.47 -0.69 6.36
N LYS A 52 1.69 -0.80 7.45
CA LYS A 52 1.81 -1.90 8.41
C LYS A 52 1.57 -3.27 7.75
N ALA A 53 0.57 -3.39 6.88
CA ALA A 53 0.30 -4.64 6.16
C ALA A 53 1.43 -5.01 5.19
N VAL A 54 2.03 -4.04 4.52
CA VAL A 54 3.19 -4.25 3.63
C VAL A 54 4.42 -4.69 4.42
N GLU A 55 4.72 -4.05 5.57
CA GLU A 55 5.81 -4.45 6.46
C GLU A 55 5.63 -5.86 7.02
N LEU A 56 4.40 -6.29 7.34
CA LEU A 56 4.13 -7.67 7.76
C LEU A 56 4.48 -8.70 6.68
N LYS A 57 4.44 -8.30 5.40
CA LYS A 57 4.84 -9.13 4.25
C LYS A 57 6.35 -9.11 3.99
N ARG A 58 7.13 -8.28 4.68
CA ARG A 58 8.58 -8.23 4.54
C ARG A 58 9.19 -9.60 4.88
N GLU A 59 9.92 -10.13 3.91
CA GLU A 59 10.75 -11.35 3.99
C GLU A 59 10.11 -12.56 4.67
N ASN A 60 9.03 -13.08 4.09
CA ASN A 60 8.56 -14.42 4.46
C ASN A 60 8.30 -15.28 3.23
N LYS A 61 9.10 -16.34 3.07
CA LYS A 61 8.81 -17.45 2.14
C LYS A 61 7.44 -18.10 2.46
N LYS A 62 7.00 -18.01 3.73
CA LYS A 62 5.67 -18.41 4.19
C LYS A 62 5.21 -17.50 5.34
N LEU A 63 4.12 -16.78 5.14
CA LEU A 63 3.51 -15.95 6.18
C LEU A 63 2.92 -16.84 7.28
N SER A 64 3.17 -16.57 8.56
CA SER A 64 2.48 -17.25 9.66
C SER A 64 1.00 -16.90 9.67
N ASP A 65 0.17 -17.77 10.26
CA ASP A 65 -1.28 -17.55 10.30
C ASP A 65 -1.65 -16.31 11.11
N ASP A 66 -0.94 -16.03 12.20
CA ASP A 66 -1.10 -14.78 12.97
C ASP A 66 -0.86 -13.52 12.12
N LYS A 67 0.19 -13.53 11.29
CA LYS A 67 0.47 -12.42 10.37
C LYS A 67 -0.59 -12.28 9.29
N LYS A 68 -1.14 -13.39 8.77
CA LYS A 68 -2.25 -13.36 7.81
C LYS A 68 -3.50 -12.76 8.47
N LEU A 69 -3.83 -13.19 9.68
CA LEU A 69 -4.97 -12.67 10.44
C LEU A 69 -4.84 -11.17 10.69
N GLU A 70 -3.65 -10.70 11.06
CA GLU A 70 -3.40 -9.26 11.25
C GLU A 70 -3.55 -8.47 9.94
N ILE A 71 -3.05 -8.98 8.81
CA ILE A 71 -3.25 -8.32 7.50
C ILE A 71 -4.74 -8.23 7.14
N ILE A 72 -5.51 -9.31 7.39
CA ILE A 72 -6.96 -9.31 7.16
C ILE A 72 -7.66 -8.28 8.06
N LYS A 73 -7.23 -8.15 9.32
CA LYS A 73 -7.77 -7.15 10.25
C LYS A 73 -7.51 -5.73 9.74
N LEU A 74 -6.26 -5.43 9.33
CA LEU A 74 -5.89 -4.13 8.76
C LEU A 74 -6.69 -3.80 7.50
N GLN A 75 -6.98 -4.80 6.66
CA GLN A 75 -7.85 -4.62 5.50
C GLN A 75 -9.27 -4.22 5.90
N LYS A 76 -9.87 -4.90 6.89
CA LYS A 76 -11.21 -4.57 7.39
C LYS A 76 -11.26 -3.18 8.01
N GLU A 77 -10.24 -2.78 8.76
CA GLU A 77 -10.13 -1.43 9.30
C GLU A 77 -10.15 -0.37 8.19
N MET A 78 -9.38 -0.58 7.12
CA MET A 78 -9.39 0.32 5.95
C MET A 78 -10.76 0.40 5.27
N GLN A 79 -11.46 -0.73 5.14
CA GLN A 79 -12.80 -0.75 4.56
C GLN A 79 -13.81 0.02 5.41
N ASN A 80 -13.73 -0.10 6.74
CA ASN A 80 -14.63 0.60 7.65
C ASN A 80 -14.42 2.13 7.65
N MET A 81 -13.20 2.60 7.33
CA MET A 81 -12.89 4.04 7.21
C MET A 81 -13.37 4.64 5.89
N SER A 82 -13.54 3.82 4.85
CA SER A 82 -14.19 4.22 3.61
C SER A 82 -15.69 4.15 3.84
N GLY A 83 -16.32 5.29 4.13
CA GLY A 83 -17.78 5.35 4.35
C GLY A 83 -18.56 4.58 3.28
N LYS A 84 -19.66 3.94 3.69
CA LYS A 84 -20.58 3.23 2.79
C LYS A 84 -21.11 4.14 1.69
#